data_AF-C3ZJN5-F1
#
_entry.id   AF-C3ZJN5-F1
#
_cell.length_a   1.000
_cell.length_b   1.000
_cell.length_c   1.000
_cell.angle_alpha   90.00
_cell.angle_beta   90.00
_cell.angle_gamma   90.00
#
_symmetry.space_group_name_H-M   'P 1'
#
loop_
_entity.id
_entity.type
_entity.pdbx_description
1 polymer ?
#
loop_
_entity_poly.entity_id
_entity_poly.type
_entity_poly.pdbx_seq_one_letter_code
_entity_poly.pdbx_strand_id
1 'polypeptide(L)'
;DNNGGCEHTCTDTEDGSFYCTCDDGYVLNDDGLSCDDVNECDMYNGGCAQNCHNTDGSYYCSCDDGYTLNEDGHSCDDVNECDMYNGGCAQNCHNTDGSYYCSCDDGYTINEDGYSCDDVNECEYANGGCEQICTNTVGSFYCSCYDGYTLNADGSSCDPVDVDECATNNGGCEQNCHNTIGSFYCSCDDGYTLNADGYSCGRFAL
;
A
#
# COMPACT_ATOMS: atom_id res chain seq x y z
N ASP A 1 13.87 -25.35 66.92
CA ASP A 1 13.42 -25.16 65.53
C ASP A 1 14.60 -25.36 64.60
N ASN A 2 14.78 -26.58 64.11
CA ASN A 2 15.70 -26.91 63.02
C ASN A 2 14.89 -27.86 62.15
N ASN A 3 14.56 -27.45 60.93
CA ASN A 3 13.74 -28.18 59.95
C ASN A 3 14.45 -29.44 59.43
N GLY A 4 15.06 -30.25 60.30
CA GLY A 4 15.94 -31.37 59.91
C GLY A 4 17.18 -30.98 59.11
N GLY A 5 17.39 -29.69 58.81
CA GLY A 5 18.35 -29.23 57.80
C GLY A 5 17.78 -29.20 56.38
N CYS A 6 16.51 -29.58 56.17
CA CYS A 6 15.80 -29.46 54.91
C CYS A 6 15.56 -27.99 54.54
N GLU A 7 15.66 -27.68 53.24
CA GLU A 7 15.32 -26.38 52.69
C GLU A 7 13.81 -26.11 52.73
N HIS A 8 13.01 -27.04 52.19
CA HIS A 8 11.55 -26.95 52.17
C HIS A 8 10.90 -27.77 53.29
N THR A 9 10.35 -28.95 53.00
CA THR A 9 9.55 -29.72 53.97
C THR A 9 10.35 -30.88 54.57
N CYS A 10 10.40 -30.96 55.91
CA CYS A 10 10.96 -32.08 56.65
C CYS A 10 9.85 -33.00 57.19
N THR A 11 9.94 -34.30 56.93
CA THR A 11 9.00 -35.30 57.45
C THR A 11 9.72 -36.35 58.30
N ASP A 12 9.33 -36.47 59.57
CA ASP A 12 9.84 -37.50 60.47
C ASP A 12 9.25 -38.88 60.13
N THR A 13 10.05 -39.92 60.25
CA THR A 13 9.64 -41.32 60.03
C THR A 13 9.46 -42.08 61.35
N GLU A 14 8.66 -43.14 61.33
CA GLU A 14 8.33 -43.92 62.55
C GLU A 14 9.54 -44.59 63.20
N ASP A 15 10.64 -44.80 62.47
CA ASP A 15 11.91 -45.36 62.96
C ASP A 15 12.83 -44.32 63.61
N GLY A 16 12.41 -43.05 63.68
CA GLY A 16 13.18 -41.95 64.25
C GLY A 16 14.19 -41.30 63.29
N SER A 17 14.10 -41.60 61.99
CA SER A 17 14.78 -40.88 60.91
C SER A 17 13.91 -39.72 60.40
N PHE A 18 14.38 -39.00 59.38
CA PHE A 18 13.61 -37.99 58.65
C PHE A 18 13.96 -38.07 57.15
N TYR A 19 13.13 -37.46 56.30
CA TYR A 19 13.45 -37.17 54.91
C TYR A 19 12.94 -35.78 54.51
N CYS A 20 13.63 -35.17 53.55
CA CYS A 20 13.25 -33.90 52.97
C CYS A 20 12.43 -34.09 51.69
N THR A 21 11.48 -33.19 51.46
CA THR A 21 10.71 -33.09 50.21
C THR A 21 10.66 -31.65 49.76
N CYS A 22 10.64 -31.44 48.45
CA CYS A 22 10.56 -30.13 47.84
C CYS A 22 9.12 -29.78 47.48
N ASP A 23 8.82 -28.49 47.49
CA ASP A 23 7.55 -27.96 46.99
C ASP A 23 7.44 -28.16 45.46
N ASP A 24 6.23 -28.00 44.92
CA ASP A 24 6.00 -28.10 43.48
C ASP A 24 6.90 -27.12 42.70
N GLY A 25 7.48 -27.57 41.59
CA GLY A 25 8.45 -26.79 40.80
C GLY A 25 9.91 -27.01 41.20
N TYR A 26 10.20 -27.85 42.21
CA TYR A 26 11.56 -28.13 42.67
C TYR A 26 11.87 -29.62 42.70
N VAL A 27 13.16 -29.94 42.61
CA VAL A 27 13.68 -31.31 42.74
C VAL A 27 14.73 -31.39 43.85
N LEU A 28 14.65 -32.44 44.67
CA LEU A 28 15.63 -32.66 45.73
C LEU A 28 16.98 -33.00 45.11
N ASN A 29 18.01 -32.25 45.50
CA ASN A 29 19.36 -32.40 44.97
C ASN A 29 20.09 -33.59 45.62
N ASP A 30 21.34 -33.84 45.19
CA ASP A 30 22.14 -35.00 45.61
C ASP A 30 22.50 -34.99 47.11
N ASP A 31 22.42 -33.84 47.80
CA ASP A 31 22.68 -33.75 49.23
C ASP A 31 21.51 -34.25 50.10
N GLY A 32 20.33 -34.42 49.49
CA GLY A 32 19.12 -34.93 50.14
C GLY A 32 18.44 -33.94 51.09
N LEU A 33 18.86 -32.68 51.09
CA LEU A 33 18.40 -31.60 51.96
C LEU A 33 17.94 -30.36 51.21
N SER A 34 18.63 -29.99 50.12
CA SER A 34 18.35 -28.78 49.35
C SER A 34 17.52 -29.06 48.09
N CYS A 35 16.81 -28.06 47.62
CA CYS A 35 15.85 -28.15 46.53
C CYS A 35 16.29 -27.24 45.38
N ASP A 36 16.64 -27.85 44.25
CA ASP A 36 16.99 -27.11 43.05
C ASP A 36 15.70 -26.85 42.25
N ASP A 37 15.58 -25.62 41.75
CA ASP A 37 14.51 -25.21 40.85
C ASP A 37 14.50 -26.06 39.56
N VAL A 38 13.32 -26.50 39.14
CA VAL A 38 13.14 -27.24 37.89
C VAL A 38 12.97 -26.23 36.77
N ASN A 39 13.93 -26.16 35.86
CA ASN A 39 13.80 -25.32 34.68
C ASN A 39 12.84 -25.94 33.65
N GLU A 40 11.57 -25.52 33.64
CA GLU A 40 10.58 -26.08 32.70
C GLU A 40 10.87 -25.70 31.23
N CYS A 41 11.64 -24.64 30.99
CA CYS A 41 11.99 -24.19 29.65
C CYS A 41 12.97 -25.14 28.94
N ASP A 42 13.72 -25.96 29.68
CA ASP A 42 14.69 -26.91 29.10
C ASP A 42 14.00 -28.04 28.30
N MET A 43 12.71 -28.29 28.56
CA MET A 43 11.94 -29.32 27.89
C MET A 43 10.79 -28.73 27.08
N TYR A 44 10.84 -28.89 25.75
CA TYR A 44 9.81 -28.41 24.83
C TYR A 44 9.43 -26.93 25.05
N ASN A 45 10.40 -26.10 25.46
CA ASN A 45 10.20 -24.67 25.73
C ASN A 45 9.08 -24.41 26.76
N GLY A 46 8.90 -25.29 27.75
CA GLY A 46 7.79 -25.19 28.71
C GLY A 46 6.40 -25.29 28.06
N GLY A 47 6.30 -25.75 26.81
CA GLY A 47 5.07 -25.69 26.02
C GLY A 47 4.71 -24.30 25.49
N CYS A 48 5.55 -23.29 25.68
CA CYS A 48 5.36 -21.95 25.13
C CYS A 48 5.51 -21.95 23.61
N ALA A 49 4.62 -21.25 22.90
CA ALA A 49 4.69 -21.12 21.45
C ALA A 49 5.93 -20.33 20.98
N GLN A 50 6.33 -19.31 21.74
CA GLN A 50 7.47 -18.43 21.42
C GLN A 50 8.51 -18.42 22.54
N ASN A 51 8.35 -17.58 23.57
CA ASN A 51 9.39 -17.40 24.59
C ASN A 51 8.98 -18.01 25.94
N CYS A 52 9.83 -18.85 26.50
CA CYS A 52 9.70 -19.38 27.85
C CYS A 52 10.65 -18.67 28.82
N HIS A 53 10.15 -18.33 30.00
CA HIS A 53 10.93 -17.73 31.08
C HIS A 53 10.83 -18.58 32.34
N ASN A 54 11.96 -19.18 32.71
CA ASN A 54 12.07 -19.92 33.96
C ASN A 54 12.14 -18.96 35.15
N THR A 55 11.44 -19.30 36.21
CA THR A 55 11.41 -18.53 37.47
C THR A 55 11.57 -19.47 38.65
N ASP A 56 11.95 -18.95 39.79
CA ASP A 56 12.10 -19.77 40.99
C ASP A 56 10.75 -20.42 41.38
N GLY A 57 10.65 -21.74 41.22
CA GLY A 57 9.49 -22.58 41.51
C GLY A 57 8.40 -22.59 40.44
N SER A 58 8.61 -21.98 39.27
CA SER A 58 7.62 -21.93 38.18
C SER A 58 8.21 -21.41 36.87
N TYR A 59 7.34 -21.18 35.88
CA TYR A 59 7.71 -20.54 34.63
C TYR A 59 6.53 -19.80 34.05
N TYR A 60 6.79 -18.96 33.04
CA TYR A 60 5.72 -18.34 32.26
C TYR A 60 6.15 -18.16 30.80
N CYS A 61 5.16 -18.09 29.93
CA CYS A 61 5.36 -17.81 28.52
C CYS A 61 5.17 -16.32 28.22
N SER A 62 5.82 -15.86 27.16
CA SER A 62 5.57 -14.54 26.57
C SER A 62 5.71 -14.61 25.05
N CYS A 63 5.19 -13.58 24.39
CA CYS A 63 5.20 -13.47 22.95
C CYS A 63 6.18 -12.38 22.50
N ASP A 64 6.70 -12.55 21.29
CA ASP A 64 7.47 -11.55 20.54
C ASP A 64 6.61 -10.32 20.26
N ASP A 65 7.27 -9.21 19.93
CA ASP A 65 6.58 -7.99 19.50
C ASP A 65 5.66 -8.29 18.30
N GLY A 66 4.45 -7.73 18.31
CA GLY A 66 3.41 -8.01 17.31
C GLY A 66 2.46 -9.16 17.66
N TYR A 67 2.62 -9.78 18.83
CA TYR A 67 1.76 -10.88 19.29
C TYR A 67 1.22 -10.64 20.69
N THR A 68 0.09 -11.28 21.01
CA THR A 68 -0.49 -11.30 22.36
C THR A 68 -0.56 -12.72 22.89
N LEU A 69 -0.25 -12.90 24.18
CA LEU A 69 -0.39 -14.19 24.84
C LEU A 69 -1.87 -14.53 24.98
N ASN A 70 -2.23 -15.74 24.56
CA ASN A 70 -3.58 -16.28 24.64
C ASN A 70 -3.97 -16.58 26.10
N GLU A 71 -5.27 -16.76 26.36
CA GLU A 71 -5.80 -17.13 27.67
C GLU A 71 -5.28 -18.49 28.19
N ASP A 72 -4.81 -19.37 27.30
CA ASP A 72 -4.15 -20.63 27.67
C ASP A 72 -2.78 -20.42 28.33
N GLY A 73 -2.22 -19.21 28.26
CA GLY A 73 -0.92 -18.86 28.85
C GLY A 73 0.29 -19.41 28.09
N HIS A 74 0.11 -19.99 26.90
CA HIS A 74 1.16 -20.65 26.11
C HIS A 74 1.20 -20.23 24.64
N SER A 75 0.03 -20.03 24.02
CA SER A 75 -0.10 -19.69 22.60
C SER A 75 0.03 -18.18 22.37
N CYS A 76 0.54 -17.79 21.21
CA CYS A 76 0.70 -16.40 20.81
C CYS A 76 -0.14 -16.12 19.57
N ASP A 77 -1.11 -15.22 19.69
CA ASP A 77 -1.95 -14.78 18.59
C ASP A 77 -1.40 -13.48 18.00
N ASP A 78 -1.39 -13.40 16.68
CA ASP A 78 -1.01 -12.20 15.94
C ASP A 78 -1.89 -11.00 16.34
N VAL A 79 -1.26 -9.85 16.58
CA VAL A 79 -1.96 -8.59 16.86
C VAL A 79 -2.25 -7.91 15.54
N ASN A 80 -3.52 -7.79 15.18
CA ASN A 80 -3.89 -7.03 14.00
C ASN A 80 -3.80 -5.52 14.24
N GLU A 81 -2.69 -4.89 13.87
CA GLU A 81 -2.50 -3.45 14.09
C GLU A 81 -3.45 -2.58 13.26
N CYS A 82 -3.98 -3.11 12.15
CA CYS A 82 -4.92 -2.39 11.29
C CYS A 82 -6.28 -2.14 11.96
N ASP A 83 -6.67 -2.94 12.96
CA ASP A 83 -7.95 -2.78 13.66
C ASP A 83 -7.98 -1.50 14.53
N MET A 84 -6.81 -0.97 14.89
CA MET A 84 -6.67 0.23 15.70
C MET A 84 -6.12 1.39 14.88
N TYR A 85 -6.96 2.39 14.63
CA TYR A 85 -6.60 3.59 13.85
C TYR A 85 -5.92 3.27 12.50
N ASN A 86 -6.31 2.18 11.84
CA ASN A 86 -5.74 1.73 10.56
C ASN A 86 -4.22 1.52 10.62
N GLY A 87 -3.68 1.09 11.77
CA GLY A 87 -2.22 0.98 11.97
C GLY A 87 -1.48 2.33 11.87
N GLY A 88 -2.19 3.46 11.88
CA GLY A 88 -1.61 4.77 11.56
C GLY A 88 -1.36 5.01 10.06
N CYS A 89 -1.74 4.08 9.18
CA CYS A 89 -1.64 4.25 7.74
C CYS A 89 -2.58 5.36 7.24
N ALA A 90 -2.09 6.23 6.35
CA ALA A 90 -2.89 7.31 5.77
C ALA A 90 -4.03 6.80 4.87
N GLN A 91 -3.82 5.68 4.16
CA GLN A 91 -4.80 5.09 3.24
C GLN A 91 -5.06 3.62 3.57
N ASN A 92 -4.25 2.69 3.07
CA ASN A 92 -4.51 1.25 3.23
C ASN A 92 -3.55 0.63 4.23
N CYS A 93 -4.08 -0.20 5.14
CA CYS A 93 -3.31 -1.00 6.08
C CYS A 93 -3.45 -2.49 5.75
N HIS A 94 -2.35 -3.22 5.79
CA HIS A 94 -2.29 -4.65 5.52
C HIS A 94 -1.64 -5.37 6.71
N ASN A 95 -2.45 -6.13 7.43
CA ASN A 95 -1.97 -6.95 8.53
C ASN A 95 -1.20 -8.18 8.02
N THR A 96 -0.14 -8.54 8.73
CA THR A 96 0.70 -9.71 8.44
C THR A 96 1.08 -10.42 9.73
N ASP A 97 1.55 -11.65 9.65
CA ASP A 97 1.96 -12.40 10.83
C ASP A 97 3.13 -11.71 11.56
N GLY A 98 2.86 -11.15 12.74
CA GLY A 98 3.78 -10.44 13.62
C GLY A 98 4.06 -8.99 13.24
N SER A 99 3.35 -8.42 12.27
CA SER A 99 3.55 -7.03 11.83
C SER A 99 2.46 -6.55 10.88
N TYR A 100 2.66 -5.37 10.30
CA TYR A 100 1.78 -4.81 9.29
C TYR A 100 2.56 -3.85 8.39
N TYR A 101 1.95 -3.46 7.27
CA TYR A 101 2.50 -2.41 6.43
C TYR A 101 1.39 -1.58 5.78
N CYS A 102 1.74 -0.34 5.43
CA CYS A 102 0.84 0.56 4.74
C CYS A 102 1.06 0.52 3.22
N SER A 103 -0.01 0.78 2.46
CA SER A 103 0.07 1.04 1.03
C SER A 103 -0.81 2.21 0.63
N CYS A 104 -0.53 2.77 -0.54
CA CYS A 104 -1.27 3.89 -1.10
C CYS A 104 -2.15 3.44 -2.27
N ASP A 105 -3.22 4.19 -2.50
CA ASP A 105 -4.11 4.10 -3.66
C ASP A 105 -3.38 4.53 -4.94
N ASP A 106 -3.96 4.19 -6.09
CA ASP A 106 -3.45 4.64 -7.38
C ASP A 106 -3.34 6.17 -7.43
N GLY A 107 -2.23 6.68 -7.99
CA GLY A 107 -1.90 8.11 -8.01
C GLY A 107 -1.10 8.60 -6.79
N TYR A 108 -0.75 7.71 -5.86
CA TYR A 108 0.05 8.03 -4.67
C TYR A 108 1.23 7.08 -4.50
N THR A 109 2.24 7.53 -3.76
CA THR A 109 3.39 6.72 -3.35
C THR A 109 3.57 6.78 -1.84
N ILE A 110 4.06 5.68 -1.25
CA ILE A 110 4.38 5.65 0.17
C ILE A 110 5.55 6.60 0.45
N ASN A 111 5.42 7.40 1.51
CA ASN A 111 6.45 8.30 1.99
C ASN A 111 7.56 7.50 2.71
N GLU A 112 8.69 8.14 3.00
CA GLU A 112 9.82 7.58 3.75
C GLU A 112 9.45 7.15 5.17
N ASP A 113 8.41 7.74 5.77
CA ASP A 113 7.91 7.32 7.08
C ASP A 113 7.27 5.93 7.08
N GLY A 114 6.86 5.42 5.90
CA GLY A 114 6.19 4.13 5.73
C GLY A 114 4.69 4.13 6.06
N TYR A 115 4.09 5.29 6.37
CA TYR A 115 2.68 5.42 6.77
C TYR A 115 1.89 6.43 5.91
N SER A 116 2.55 7.50 5.49
CA SER A 116 1.93 8.60 4.74
C SER A 116 1.97 8.34 3.24
N CYS A 117 1.00 8.90 2.52
CA CYS A 117 0.91 8.78 1.07
C CYS A 117 1.07 10.16 0.43
N ASP A 118 2.10 10.29 -0.42
CA ASP A 118 2.34 11.49 -1.19
C ASP A 118 1.74 11.35 -2.58
N ASP A 119 1.16 12.44 -3.06
CA ASP A 119 0.65 12.55 -4.43
C ASP A 119 1.77 12.35 -5.45
N VAL A 120 1.54 11.47 -6.42
CA VAL A 120 2.47 11.27 -7.53
C VAL A 120 2.18 12.32 -8.58
N ASN A 121 3.14 13.21 -8.82
CA ASN A 121 3.00 14.17 -9.91
C ASN A 121 3.34 13.51 -11.25
N GLU A 122 2.33 13.05 -11.99
CA GLU A 122 2.53 12.36 -13.27
C GLU A 122 3.10 13.29 -14.35
N CYS A 123 2.96 14.60 -14.21
CA CYS A 123 3.48 15.58 -15.17
C CYS A 123 5.01 15.66 -15.18
N GLU A 124 5.69 15.26 -14.10
CA GLU A 124 7.16 15.25 -14.02
C GLU A 124 7.79 14.20 -14.95
N TYR A 125 7.03 13.15 -15.31
CA TYR A 125 7.51 12.11 -16.20
C TYR A 125 6.75 12.11 -17.52
N ALA A 126 7.46 12.37 -18.62
CA ALA A 126 6.91 12.38 -19.97
C ALA A 126 5.62 13.23 -20.11
N ASN A 127 5.51 14.32 -19.34
CA ASN A 127 4.36 15.22 -19.32
C ASN A 127 3.02 14.49 -19.03
N GLY A 128 3.03 13.42 -18.21
CA GLY A 128 1.84 12.59 -17.97
C GLY A 128 1.31 11.89 -19.22
N GLY A 129 2.06 11.87 -20.32
CA GLY A 129 1.57 11.43 -21.63
C GLY A 129 0.67 12.44 -22.34
N CYS A 130 0.50 13.65 -21.82
CA CYS A 130 -0.21 14.74 -22.49
C CYS A 130 0.59 15.27 -23.68
N GLU A 131 -0.08 15.53 -24.80
CA GLU A 131 0.57 16.11 -25.99
C GLU A 131 1.06 17.53 -25.72
N GLN A 132 0.26 18.34 -25.02
CA GLN A 132 0.54 19.76 -24.81
C GLN A 132 0.73 20.08 -23.32
N ILE A 133 -0.35 20.29 -22.57
CA ILE A 133 -0.28 20.77 -21.19
C ILE A 133 -0.73 19.67 -20.23
N CYS A 134 0.13 19.29 -19.30
CA CYS A 134 -0.24 18.45 -18.15
C CYS A 134 -0.49 19.32 -16.93
N THR A 135 -1.55 19.05 -16.18
CA THR A 135 -1.82 19.66 -14.87
C THR A 135 -1.99 18.57 -13.83
N ASN A 136 -1.09 18.56 -12.85
CA ASN A 136 -1.16 17.65 -11.72
C ASN A 136 -2.31 18.02 -10.78
N THR A 137 -2.97 17.02 -10.23
CA THR A 137 -4.03 17.15 -9.24
C THR A 137 -3.85 16.13 -8.13
N VAL A 138 -4.52 16.30 -6.99
CA VAL A 138 -4.38 15.34 -5.90
C VAL A 138 -5.02 13.99 -6.28
N GLY A 139 -4.19 12.97 -6.43
CA GLY A 139 -4.49 11.58 -6.80
C GLY A 139 -4.62 11.33 -8.30
N SER A 140 -4.31 12.29 -9.16
CA SER A 140 -4.40 12.14 -10.62
C SER A 140 -3.81 13.34 -11.37
N PHE A 141 -4.01 13.37 -12.68
CA PHE A 141 -3.68 14.52 -13.52
C PHE A 141 -4.70 14.65 -14.64
N TYR A 142 -4.65 15.76 -15.36
CA TYR A 142 -5.39 15.89 -16.61
C TYR A 142 -4.59 16.66 -17.66
N CYS A 143 -4.89 16.37 -18.92
CA CYS A 143 -4.34 17.05 -20.06
C CYS A 143 -5.23 18.20 -20.52
N SER A 144 -4.62 19.25 -21.04
CA SER A 144 -5.31 20.34 -21.73
C SER A 144 -4.50 20.82 -22.92
N CYS A 145 -5.16 21.58 -23.80
CA CYS A 145 -4.57 22.06 -25.04
C CYS A 145 -4.40 23.58 -25.00
N TYR A 146 -3.46 24.10 -25.79
CA TYR A 146 -3.30 25.51 -26.05
C TYR A 146 -4.52 26.08 -26.77
N ASP A 147 -4.67 27.41 -26.73
CA ASP A 147 -5.72 28.11 -27.46
C ASP A 147 -5.71 27.74 -28.95
N GLY A 148 -6.88 27.45 -29.50
CA GLY A 148 -7.04 27.00 -30.88
C GLY A 148 -6.92 25.48 -31.08
N TYR A 149 -6.92 24.70 -29.98
CA TYR A 149 -6.94 23.23 -30.01
C TYR A 149 -8.04 22.68 -29.09
N THR A 150 -8.54 21.48 -29.39
CA THR A 150 -9.47 20.73 -28.55
C THR A 150 -8.86 19.40 -28.12
N LEU A 151 -9.08 19.03 -26.87
CA LEU A 151 -8.65 17.73 -26.34
C LEU A 151 -9.45 16.61 -26.99
N ASN A 152 -8.75 15.60 -27.48
CA ASN A 152 -9.33 14.41 -28.09
C ASN A 152 -9.98 13.50 -27.05
N ALA A 153 -10.78 12.55 -27.53
CA ALA A 153 -11.50 11.59 -26.69
C ALA A 153 -10.57 10.59 -25.97
N ASP A 154 -9.31 10.48 -26.39
CA ASP A 154 -8.28 9.73 -25.67
C ASP A 154 -7.82 10.42 -24.39
N GLY A 155 -8.19 11.69 -24.19
CA GLY A 155 -7.89 12.48 -23.00
C GLY A 155 -6.47 13.02 -22.95
N SER A 156 -5.66 12.87 -24.00
CA SER A 156 -4.25 13.27 -24.00
C SER A 156 -3.77 13.99 -25.27
N SER A 157 -4.37 13.70 -26.43
CA SER A 157 -4.00 14.31 -27.70
C SER A 157 -4.82 15.58 -27.97
N CYS A 158 -4.29 16.49 -28.77
CA CYS A 158 -4.86 17.80 -29.05
C CYS A 158 -4.98 18.04 -30.56
N ASP A 159 -6.22 18.11 -31.04
CA ASP A 159 -6.49 18.45 -32.45
C ASP A 159 -6.71 19.95 -32.61
N PRO A 160 -6.24 20.57 -33.71
CA PRO A 160 -6.57 21.96 -34.01
C PRO A 160 -8.09 22.14 -34.04
N VAL A 161 -8.58 23.21 -33.42
CA VAL A 161 -9.96 23.65 -33.59
C VAL A 161 -10.11 24.06 -35.05
N ASP A 162 -10.88 23.26 -35.80
CA ASP A 162 -11.19 23.59 -37.17
C ASP A 162 -12.12 24.81 -37.23
N VAL A 163 -11.68 25.85 -37.94
CA VAL A 163 -12.50 27.02 -38.20
C VAL A 163 -13.18 26.80 -39.54
N ASP A 164 -14.50 26.65 -39.56
CA ASP A 164 -15.22 26.52 -40.82
C ASP A 164 -15.18 27.83 -41.62
N GLU A 165 -14.20 27.97 -42.52
CA GLU A 165 -14.07 29.16 -43.37
C GLU A 165 -15.23 29.28 -44.37
N CYS A 166 -15.87 28.16 -44.73
CA CYS A 166 -17.04 28.15 -45.61
C CYS A 166 -18.26 28.79 -44.96
N ALA A 167 -18.36 28.75 -43.63
CA ALA A 167 -19.44 29.40 -42.88
C ALA A 167 -19.43 30.94 -43.04
N THR A 168 -18.30 31.54 -43.42
CA THR A 168 -18.18 33.00 -43.62
C THR A 168 -17.84 33.33 -45.07
N ASN A 169 -18.73 34.05 -45.77
CA ASN A 169 -18.53 34.47 -47.17
C ASN A 169 -18.13 33.30 -48.11
N ASN A 170 -18.62 32.08 -47.85
CA ASN A 170 -18.32 30.87 -48.63
C ASN A 170 -16.80 30.62 -48.78
N GLY A 171 -15.99 30.96 -47.77
CA GLY A 171 -14.52 30.88 -47.85
C GLY A 171 -13.89 31.79 -48.92
N GLY A 172 -14.67 32.68 -49.56
CA GLY A 172 -14.24 33.42 -50.75
C GLY A 172 -14.30 32.62 -52.04
N CYS A 173 -14.85 31.40 -52.04
CA CYS A 173 -15.05 30.59 -53.24
C CYS A 173 -16.16 31.18 -54.13
N GLU A 174 -15.94 31.22 -55.45
CA GLU A 174 -16.96 31.68 -56.41
C GLU A 174 -18.20 30.77 -56.42
N GLN A 175 -18.00 29.46 -56.27
CA GLN A 175 -19.07 28.46 -56.35
C GLN A 175 -19.14 27.60 -55.08
N ASN A 176 -18.44 26.47 -55.02
CA ASN A 176 -18.54 25.54 -53.89
C ASN A 176 -17.33 25.67 -52.97
N CYS A 177 -17.56 25.76 -51.67
CA CYS A 177 -16.53 25.72 -50.63
C CYS A 177 -16.62 24.39 -49.88
N HIS A 178 -15.46 23.78 -49.63
CA HIS A 178 -15.32 22.55 -48.85
C HIS A 178 -14.39 22.82 -47.68
N ASN A 179 -14.97 22.78 -46.47
CA ASN A 179 -14.21 22.92 -45.23
C ASN A 179 -13.41 21.65 -44.95
N THR A 180 -12.18 21.79 -44.47
CA THR A 180 -11.28 20.69 -44.14
C THR A 180 -10.56 20.99 -42.84
N ILE A 181 -10.09 19.99 -42.08
CA ILE A 181 -9.44 20.26 -40.80
C ILE A 181 -8.21 21.16 -41.00
N GLY A 182 -8.28 22.39 -40.48
CA GLY A 182 -7.24 23.40 -40.52
C GLY A 182 -7.11 24.16 -41.85
N SER A 183 -8.06 24.03 -42.79
CA SER A 183 -8.07 24.72 -44.08
C SER A 183 -9.42 24.60 -44.82
N PHE A 184 -9.51 25.13 -46.03
CA PHE A 184 -10.64 24.87 -46.93
C PHE A 184 -10.16 24.86 -48.38
N TYR A 185 -11.01 24.39 -49.29
CA TYR A 185 -10.75 24.51 -50.72
C TYR A 185 -12.03 24.77 -51.52
N CYS A 186 -11.86 25.38 -52.70
CA CYS A 186 -12.96 25.68 -53.60
C CYS A 186 -13.09 24.62 -54.70
N SER A 187 -14.31 24.35 -55.15
CA SER A 187 -14.57 23.56 -56.36
C SER A 187 -15.63 24.22 -57.25
N CYS A 188 -15.63 23.85 -58.52
CA CYS A 188 -16.55 24.40 -59.51
C CYS A 188 -17.62 23.36 -59.91
N ASP A 189 -18.78 23.86 -60.31
CA ASP A 189 -19.86 23.09 -60.91
C ASP A 189 -19.45 22.54 -62.28
N ASP A 190 -20.21 21.57 -62.76
CA ASP A 190 -19.97 20.93 -64.05
C ASP A 190 -19.88 21.95 -65.20
N GLY A 191 -18.81 21.84 -66.00
CA GLY A 191 -18.52 22.72 -67.12
C GLY A 191 -17.57 23.88 -66.80
N TYR A 192 -17.07 23.96 -65.56
CA TYR A 192 -16.10 24.96 -65.10
C TYR A 192 -14.84 24.29 -64.53
N THR A 193 -13.72 25.00 -64.58
CA THR A 193 -12.44 24.60 -63.98
C THR A 193 -11.97 25.66 -63.00
N LEU A 194 -11.42 25.23 -61.87
CA LEU A 194 -10.85 26.13 -60.88
C LEU A 194 -9.66 26.89 -61.47
N ASN A 195 -9.67 28.21 -61.34
CA ASN A 195 -8.60 29.09 -61.82
C ASN A 195 -7.37 28.98 -60.90
N ALA A 196 -6.24 29.51 -61.37
CA ALA A 196 -4.97 29.47 -60.64
C ALA A 196 -4.97 30.26 -59.32
N ASP A 197 -5.96 31.13 -59.10
CA ASP A 197 -6.15 31.82 -57.83
C ASP A 197 -6.67 30.87 -56.73
N GLY A 198 -7.24 29.71 -57.11
CA GLY A 198 -7.81 28.74 -56.18
C GLY A 198 -9.22 29.08 -55.69
N TYR A 199 -9.83 30.17 -56.20
CA TYR A 199 -11.14 30.66 -55.73
C TYR A 199 -12.17 30.82 -56.85
N SER A 200 -11.73 31.22 -58.04
CA SER A 200 -12.61 31.57 -59.16
C SER A 200 -12.79 30.40 -60.14
N CYS A 201 -13.91 30.35 -60.84
CA CYS A 201 -14.30 29.29 -61.77
C CYS A 201 -14.37 29.79 -63.22
N GLY A 202 -13.44 29.32 -64.06
CA GLY A 202 -13.40 29.62 -65.49
C GLY A 202 -14.14 28.56 -66.32
N ARG A 203 -14.82 28.95 -67.41
CA ARG A 203 -15.34 27.98 -68.39
C ARG A 203 -14.21 27.37 -69.21
N PHE A 204 -14.39 26.13 -69.67
CA PHE A 204 -13.53 25.50 -70.68
C PHE A 204 -13.21 26.48 -71.81
N ALA A 205 -11.94 26.85 -71.95
CA ALA A 205 -11.43 27.40 -73.19
C ALA A 205 -11.23 26.22 -74.15
N LEU A 206 -12.14 26.08 -75.11
CA LEU A 206 -11.96 25.22 -76.29
C LEU A 206 -10.91 25.82 -77.22
#